data_AF-A0A1V5A7Y6-F1
#
_entry.id   AF-A0A1V5A7Y6-F1
#
_cell.length_a   1.000
_cell.length_b   1.000
_cell.length_c   1.000
_cell.angle_alpha   90.00
_cell.angle_beta   90.00
_cell.angle_gamma   90.00
#
_symmetry.space_group_name_H-M   'P 1'
#
loop_
_entity.id
_entity.type
_entity.pdbx_description
1 polymer ?
#
loop_
_entity_poly.entity_id
_entity_poly.type
_entity_poly.pdbx_seq_one_letter_code
_entity_poly.pdbx_strand_id
1 'polypeptide(L)' 'MPMSQHSTSPVPLYLLPQALAEEIKKYGDAITEIRIRRTTGHNYFLKVKHERKGDRGD' A
#
# COMPACT_ATOMS: atom_id res chain seq x y z
N MET A 1 -4.06 -9.54 15.19
CA MET A 1 -3.12 -9.84 14.09
C MET A 1 -2.14 -8.68 13.97
N PRO A 2 -0.82 -8.90 13.83
CA PRO A 2 0.11 -7.81 13.57
C PRO A 2 -0.18 -7.21 12.18
N MET A 3 -0.46 -5.91 12.12
CA MET A 3 -0.64 -5.19 10.87
C MET A 3 0.69 -4.62 10.41
N SER A 4 1.09 -4.89 9.17
CA SER A 4 2.23 -4.22 8.55
C SER A 4 1.74 -3.00 7.78
N GLN A 5 2.45 -1.89 7.93
CA GLN A 5 2.16 -0.66 7.20
C GLN A 5 3.32 -0.38 6.25
N HIS A 6 3.00 -0.25 4.97
CA HIS A 6 3.94 0.08 3.91
C HIS A 6 3.53 1.37 3.22
N SER A 7 4.51 2.08 2.67
CA SER A 7 4.26 3.38 2.06
C SER A 7 5.16 3.60 0.86
N THR A 8 4.59 4.14 -0.20
CA THR A 8 5.30 4.40 -1.45
C THR A 8 5.90 5.79 -1.47
N SER A 9 6.90 6.00 -2.32
CA SER A 9 7.33 7.35 -2.69
C SER A 9 6.17 8.14 -3.32
N PRO A 10 6.20 9.49 -3.29
CA PRO A 10 5.18 10.31 -3.93
C PRO A 10 5.10 10.05 -5.43
N VAL A 11 3.90 9.79 -5.95
CA VAL A 11 3.63 9.60 -7.37
C VAL A 11 2.55 10.56 -7.87
N PRO A 12 2.55 10.95 -9.16
CA PRO A 12 1.42 11.65 -9.77
C PRO A 12 0.10 10.88 -9.63
N LEU A 13 -1.03 11.59 -9.63
CA LEU A 13 -2.37 11.00 -9.45
C LEU A 13 -2.64 9.82 -10.39
N TYR A 14 -2.26 9.97 -11.67
CA TYR A 14 -2.52 8.98 -12.70
C TYR A 14 -1.69 7.69 -12.54
N LEU A 15 -0.66 7.68 -11.70
CA LEU A 15 0.15 6.50 -11.39
C LEU A 15 -0.28 5.79 -10.10
N LEU A 16 -1.28 6.29 -9.37
CA LEU A 16 -1.77 5.64 -8.15
C LEU A 16 -2.22 4.18 -8.37
N PRO A 17 -2.96 3.83 -9.44
CA PRO A 17 -3.34 2.43 -9.67
C PRO A 17 -2.13 1.52 -9.86
N GLN A 18 -1.09 1.99 -10.55
CA GLN A 18 0.14 1.23 -10.77
C GLN A 18 0.93 1.05 -9.48
N ALA A 19 1.14 2.14 -8.72
CA ALA A 19 1.85 2.08 -7.44
C ALA A 19 1.14 1.14 -6.44
N LEU A 20 -0.19 1.14 -6.44
CA LEU A 20 -0.99 0.22 -5.63
C LEU A 20 -0.82 -1.24 -6.10
N ALA A 21 -0.84 -1.49 -7.41
CA ALA A 21 -0.64 -2.85 -7.95
C ALA A 21 0.75 -3.40 -7.62
N GLU A 22 1.79 -2.56 -7.66
CA GLU A 22 3.15 -2.93 -7.25
C GLU A 22 3.21 -3.31 -5.76
N GLU A 23 2.53 -2.55 -4.89
CA GLU A 23 2.46 -2.82 -3.46
C GLU A 23 1.74 -4.15 -3.17
N ILE A 24 0.59 -4.39 -3.83
CA ILE A 24 -0.16 -5.65 -3.75
C ILE A 24 0.74 -6.82 -4.15
N LYS A 25 1.42 -6.70 -5.30
CA LYS A 25 2.30 -7.75 -5.83
C LYS A 25 3.46 -8.03 -4.89
N LYS A 26 4.02 -6.99 -4.26
CA LYS A 26 5.20 -7.10 -3.39
C LYS A 26 4.90 -7.78 -2.06
N TYR A 27 3.77 -7.45 -1.44
CA TYR A 27 3.44 -7.94 -0.11
C TYR A 27 2.51 -9.15 -0.11
N GLY A 28 1.73 -9.39 -1.17
CA GLY A 28 0.89 -10.58 -1.36
C GLY A 28 -0.23 -10.79 -0.32
N ASP A 29 -0.25 -9.97 0.74
CA ASP A 29 -1.20 -10.01 1.85
C ASP A 29 -2.48 -9.26 1.53
N ALA A 30 -3.55 -9.59 2.27
CA ALA A 30 -4.83 -8.89 2.18
C ALA A 30 -4.68 -7.43 2.62
N ILE A 31 -5.01 -6.51 1.71
CA ILE A 31 -5.07 -5.08 2.02
C ILE A 31 -6.30 -4.81 2.87
N THR A 32 -6.08 -4.20 4.04
CA THR A 32 -7.16 -3.78 4.95
C THR A 32 -7.49 -2.29 4.80
N GLU A 33 -6.51 -1.46 4.48
CA GLU A 33 -6.70 -0.02 4.37
C GLU A 33 -5.72 0.60 3.37
N ILE A 34 -6.21 1.53 2.54
CA ILE A 34 -5.39 2.36 1.66
C ILE A 34 -5.64 3.83 2.03
N ARG A 35 -4.59 4.56 2.40
CA ARG A 35 -4.64 6.00 2.63
C ARG A 35 -3.85 6.73 1.55
N ILE A 36 -4.50 7.67 0.87
CA ILE A 36 -3.89 8.51 -0.15
C ILE A 36 -3.79 9.93 0.42
N ARG A 37 -2.60 10.52 0.41
CA ARG A 37 -2.37 11.90 0.85
C ARG A 37 -1.69 12.69 -0.26
N ARG A 38 -2.30 13.79 -0.69
CA ARG A 38 -1.67 14.76 -1.60
C ARG A 38 -0.52 15.49 -0.89
N THR A 39 0.61 15.63 -1.57
CA THR A 39 1.78 16.40 -1.16
C THR A 39 1.94 17.64 -2.05
N THR A 40 3.12 18.25 -2.08
CA THR A 40 3.45 19.37 -2.98
C THR A 40 3.55 18.90 -4.43
N GLY A 41 3.26 19.80 -5.38
CA GLY A 41 3.43 19.52 -6.81
C GLY A 41 2.46 18.49 -7.39
N HIS A 42 1.26 18.31 -6.79
CA HIS A 42 0.27 17.33 -7.25
C HIS A 42 0.75 15.86 -7.21
N ASN A 43 1.72 15.58 -6.35
CA ASN A 43 2.12 14.22 -6.03
C ASN A 43 1.30 13.67 -4.87
N TYR A 44 1.24 12.34 -4.75
CA TYR A 44 0.42 11.64 -3.79
C TYR A 44 1.22 10.52 -3.13
N PHE A 45 1.12 10.46 -1.81
CA PHE A 45 1.66 9.39 -0.99
C PHE A 45 0.62 8.30 -0.81
N LEU A 46 0.99 7.05 -1.06
CA LEU A 46 0.17 5.88 -0.77
C LEU A 46 0.66 5.25 0.54
N LYS A 47 -0.26 4.98 1.47
CA LYS A 47 0.01 4.13 2.63
C LYS A 47 -0.95 2.95 2.60
N VAL A 48 -0.39 1.75 2.59
CA VAL A 48 -1.16 0.50 2.55
C VAL A 48 -0.94 -0.24 3.84
N LYS A 49 -2.03 -0.64 4.48
CA LYS A 49 -2.00 -1.56 5.62
C LYS A 49 -2.39 -2.95 5.14
N HIS A 50 -1.57 -3.91 5.53
CA HIS A 50 -1.80 -5.31 5.26
C HIS A 50 -2.13 -6.01 6.57
N GLU A 51 -3.13 -6.88 6.53
CA GLU A 51 -3.27 -7.88 7.57
C GLU A 51 -2.27 -8.99 7.24
N ARG A 52 -1.23 -9.13 8.07
CA ARG A 52 -0.29 -10.22 7.91
C ARG A 52 -1.10 -11.50 8.07
N LYS A 53 -1.20 -12.30 7.00
CA LYS A 53 -1.84 -13.61 7.09
C LYS A 53 -0.93 -14.42 8.01
N GLY A 54 -1.30 -14.50 9.29
CA GLY A 54 -0.57 -15.27 10.28
C GLY A 54 -0.35 -16.64 9.69
N ASP A 55 0.91 -17.06 9.68
CA ASP A 55 1.44 -18.35 9.28
C ASP A 55 0.43 -19.43 9.70
N ARG A 56 -0.50 -19.78 8.81
CA ARG A 56 -1.31 -20.97 8.98
C ARG A 56 -0.36 -22.07 8.57
N GLY A 57 0.45 -22.49 9.54
CA GLY A 57 1.11 -23.78 9.50
C GLY A 57 0.06 -24.80 9.14
N ASP A 58 0.26 -25.38 7.96
CA ASP A 58 -0.28 -26.68 7.58
C ASP A 58 0.45 -27.76 8.39
#